data_AF-A0A962BYX1-F1
#
_entry.id   AF-A0A962BYX1-F1
#
_cell.length_a   1.000
_cell.length_b   1.000
_cell.length_c   1.000
_cell.angle_alpha   90.00
_cell.angle_beta   90.00
_cell.angle_gamma   90.00
#
_symmetry.space_group_name_H-M   'P 1'
#
loop_
_entity.id
_entity.type
_entity.pdbx_description
1 polymer ?
#
loop_
_entity_poly.entity_id
_entity_poly.type
_entity_poly.pdbx_seq_one_letter_code
_entity_poly.pdbx_strand_id
1 'polypeptide(L)'
;MNVPEMMERRFVLPLYRRAFGDDPKDWVAASPFHQLTRDALPMLIVCSSRRRDSCPQGRALAAKAEKLGVPMSVLPEDLSHAEINKDLGKTSAYTRAVDGFVRRAME
;
A
#
# COMPACT_ATOMS: atom_id res chain seq x y z
N MET A 1 -1.08 0.13 5.34
CA MET A 1 0.10 -0.74 5.36
C MET A 1 0.69 -0.92 6.75
N ASN A 2 0.27 -0.14 7.75
CA ASN A 2 0.63 -0.35 9.16
C ASN A 2 -0.58 -0.91 9.92
N VAL A 3 -0.59 -2.22 10.18
CA VAL A 3 -1.74 -2.90 10.82
C VAL A 3 -1.97 -2.45 12.26
N PRO A 4 -0.95 -2.36 13.15
CA PRO A 4 -1.13 -1.80 14.49
C PRO A 4 -1.80 -0.42 14.50
N GLU A 5 -1.31 0.52 13.69
CA GLU A 5 -1.90 1.87 13.58
C GLU A 5 -3.39 1.85 13.16
N MET A 6 -3.79 0.87 12.36
CA MET A 6 -5.19 0.70 11.96
C MET A 6 -6.03 0.04 13.06
N MET A 7 -5.50 -0.99 13.72
CA MET A 7 -6.20 -1.79 14.73
C MET A 7 -6.32 -1.07 16.08
N GLU A 8 -5.43 -0.12 16.38
CA GLU A 8 -5.46 0.70 17.60
C GLU A 8 -6.39 1.92 17.49
N ARG A 9 -7.04 2.15 16.33
CA ARG A 9 -8.00 3.25 16.16
C ARG A 9 -9.18 3.06 17.10
N ARG A 10 -9.71 4.17 17.62
CA ARG A 10 -10.92 4.17 18.47
C ARG A 10 -12.09 3.37 17.87
N PHE A 11 -12.24 3.43 16.55
CA PHE A 11 -13.26 2.67 15.82
C PHE A 11 -12.60 1.87 14.68
N VAL A 12 -12.63 0.55 14.81
CA VAL A 12 -12.15 -0.40 13.82
C VAL A 12 -13.35 -1.16 13.26
N LEU A 13 -13.42 -1.28 11.93
CA LEU A 13 -14.50 -2.01 11.27
C LEU A 13 -14.45 -3.50 11.65
N PRO A 14 -15.61 -4.18 11.81
CA PRO A 14 -15.65 -5.62 12.11
C PRO A 14 -14.90 -6.50 11.09
N LEU A 15 -14.76 -6.03 9.85
CA LEU A 15 -13.92 -6.67 8.84
C LEU A 15 -12.48 -6.87 9.32
N TYR A 16 -11.86 -5.83 9.89
CA TYR A 16 -10.46 -5.89 10.31
C TYR A 16 -10.28 -6.70 11.58
N ARG A 17 -11.21 -6.61 12.54
CA ARG A 17 -11.18 -7.48 13.74
C ARG A 17 -11.25 -8.96 13.38
N ARG A 18 -12.12 -9.34 12.43
CA ARG A 18 -12.19 -10.73 11.95
C ARG A 18 -10.91 -11.18 11.23
N ALA A 19 -10.24 -10.27 10.54
CA ALA A 19 -9.04 -10.60 9.77
C ALA A 19 -7.77 -10.68 10.63
N PHE A 20 -7.62 -9.78 11.61
CA PHE A 20 -6.39 -9.63 12.39
C PHE A 20 -6.50 -10.09 13.84
N GLY A 21 -7.71 -10.45 14.31
CA GLY A 21 -7.94 -10.82 15.69
C GLY A 21 -7.67 -9.68 16.67
N ASP A 22 -7.42 -10.04 17.93
CA ASP A 22 -7.25 -9.10 19.04
C ASP A 22 -5.84 -9.14 19.66
N ASP A 23 -4.91 -9.96 19.15
CA ASP A 23 -3.52 -10.01 19.66
C ASP A 23 -2.63 -8.98 18.92
N PRO A 24 -2.07 -7.97 19.63
CA PRO A 24 -1.16 -7.01 19.02
C PRO A 24 0.10 -7.61 18.40
N LYS A 25 0.55 -8.78 18.88
CA LYS A 25 1.70 -9.49 18.28
C LYS A 25 1.38 -9.96 16.86
N ASP A 26 0.17 -10.45 16.65
CA ASP A 26 -0.30 -10.88 15.33
C ASP A 26 -0.45 -9.68 14.39
N TRP A 27 -0.88 -8.53 14.91
CA TRP A 27 -0.95 -7.30 14.13
C TRP A 27 0.43 -6.86 13.62
N VAL A 28 1.46 -6.93 14.47
CA VAL A 28 2.85 -6.62 14.08
C VAL A 28 3.36 -7.64 13.06
N ALA A 29 3.14 -8.93 13.31
CA ALA A 29 3.54 -10.02 12.40
C ALA A 29 2.92 -9.86 11.01
N ALA A 30 1.65 -9.46 10.93
CA ALA A 30 0.93 -9.26 9.69
C ALA A 30 1.15 -7.89 9.02
N SER A 31 1.92 -6.97 9.61
CA SER A 31 2.04 -5.58 9.16
C SER A 31 3.17 -5.39 8.14
N PRO A 32 2.89 -5.09 6.86
CA PRO A 32 3.95 -4.80 5.88
C PRO A 32 4.89 -3.70 6.33
N PHE A 33 4.37 -2.69 7.03
CA PHE A 33 5.20 -1.63 7.61
C PHE A 33 6.21 -2.17 8.61
N HIS A 34 5.86 -3.15 9.45
CA HIS A 34 6.78 -3.71 10.44
C HIS A 34 7.72 -4.74 9.83
N GLN A 35 7.25 -5.55 8.89
CA GLN A 35 8.04 -6.58 8.21
C GLN A 35 9.02 -6.02 7.16
N LEU A 36 8.90 -4.74 6.79
CA LEU A 36 9.80 -4.12 5.80
C LEU A 36 11.26 -4.06 6.29
N THR A 37 12.15 -4.72 5.54
CA THR A 37 13.61 -4.70 5.71
C THR A 37 14.30 -4.12 4.47
N ARG A 38 15.64 -4.03 4.50
CA ARG A 38 16.47 -3.60 3.36
C ARG A 38 16.49 -4.59 2.19
N ASP A 39 16.08 -5.83 2.43
CA ASP A 39 16.07 -6.90 1.42
C ASP A 39 14.76 -6.93 0.62
N ALA A 40 13.86 -5.97 0.87
CA ALA A 40 12.61 -5.86 0.15
C ALA A 40 12.82 -5.43 -1.31
N LEU A 41 11.89 -5.85 -2.17
CA LEU A 41 11.90 -5.50 -3.58
C LEU A 41 11.36 -4.08 -3.80
N PRO A 42 11.74 -3.42 -4.92
CA PRO A 42 11.11 -2.19 -5.33
C PRO A 42 9.59 -2.34 -5.48
N MET A 43 8.82 -1.33 -5.07
CA MET A 43 7.36 -1.36 -5.17
C MET A 43 6.76 -0.07 -5.71
N LEU A 44 5.74 -0.20 -6.57
CA LEU A 44 4.82 0.87 -6.93
C LEU A 44 3.52 0.69 -6.13
N ILE A 45 3.17 1.68 -5.33
CA ILE A 45 1.97 1.69 -4.48
C ILE A 45 0.91 2.57 -5.14
N VAL A 46 -0.03 1.95 -5.85
CA VAL A 46 -1.19 2.64 -6.41
C VAL A 46 -2.21 2.91 -5.31
N CYS A 47 -2.73 4.14 -5.22
CA CYS A 47 -3.68 4.52 -4.18
C CYS A 47 -4.81 5.39 -4.73
N SER A 48 -6.00 5.26 -4.14
CA SER A 48 -7.14 6.12 -4.46
C SER A 48 -7.01 7.46 -3.73
N SER A 49 -6.92 8.56 -4.47
CA SER A 49 -6.96 9.91 -3.88
C SER A 49 -8.34 10.26 -3.32
N ARG A 50 -9.40 9.59 -3.79
CA ARG A 50 -10.78 9.71 -3.28
C ARG A 50 -10.96 9.12 -1.88
N ARG A 51 -9.99 8.35 -1.36
CA ARG A 51 -10.03 7.78 0.00
C ARG A 51 -9.02 8.46 0.91
N ARG A 52 -9.52 8.93 2.07
CA ARG A 52 -8.72 9.66 3.06
C ARG A 52 -7.47 8.91 3.54
N ASP A 53 -7.51 7.59 3.63
CA ASP A 53 -6.47 6.77 4.24
C ASP A 53 -5.60 5.99 3.25
N SER A 54 -6.00 5.87 1.97
CA SER A 54 -5.30 5.02 1.00
C SER A 54 -3.88 5.54 0.69
N CYS A 55 -3.77 6.78 0.22
CA CYS A 55 -2.48 7.35 -0.14
C CYS A 55 -1.55 7.66 1.06
N PRO A 56 -2.06 8.19 2.20
CA PRO A 56 -1.21 8.37 3.38
C PRO A 56 -0.54 7.07 3.85
N GLN A 57 -1.25 5.94 3.83
CA GLN A 57 -0.67 4.65 4.20
C GLN A 57 0.45 4.20 3.24
N GLY A 58 0.29 4.45 1.94
CA GLY A 58 1.33 4.17 0.94
C GLY A 58 2.57 5.05 1.14
N ARG A 59 2.36 6.35 1.39
CA ARG A 59 3.45 7.30 1.66
C ARG A 59 4.23 6.95 2.92
N ALA A 60 3.55 6.50 3.99
CA ALA A 60 4.22 6.06 5.20
C ALA A 60 5.14 4.85 4.95
N LEU A 61 4.69 3.87 4.17
CA LEU A 61 5.52 2.72 3.80
C LEU A 61 6.72 3.13 2.94
N ALA A 62 6.49 3.98 1.92
CA ALA A 62 7.55 4.48 1.06
C ALA A 62 8.60 5.30 1.84
N ALA A 63 8.19 6.11 2.81
CA ALA A 63 9.09 6.86 3.67
C ALA A 63 9.93 5.96 4.60
N LYS A 64 9.40 4.80 5.03
CA LYS A 64 10.22 3.79 5.74
C LYS A 64 11.20 3.11 4.78
N ALA A 65 10.76 2.79 3.57
CA ALA A 65 11.56 2.15 2.54
C ALA A 65 12.76 3.02 2.12
N GLU A 66 12.56 4.32 2.00
CA GLU A 66 13.62 5.30 1.71
C GLU A 66 14.76 5.22 2.74
N LYS A 67 14.42 5.14 4.04
CA LYS A 67 15.41 4.96 5.12
C LYS A 67 16.16 3.63 5.06
N LEU A 68 15.61 2.64 4.36
CA LEU A 68 16.20 1.32 4.17
C LEU A 68 16.92 1.18 2.82
N GLY A 69 16.93 2.22 1.98
CA GLY A 69 17.49 2.16 0.63
C GLY A 69 16.66 1.35 -0.36
N VAL A 70 15.39 1.05 -0.06
CA VAL A 70 14.49 0.27 -0.92
C VAL A 70 13.67 1.22 -1.79
N PRO A 71 13.76 1.17 -3.13
CA PRO A 71 13.03 2.08 -4.01
C PRO A 71 11.51 1.82 -3.93
N MET A 72 10.74 2.79 -3.47
CA MET A 72 9.29 2.73 -3.52
C MET A 72 8.71 4.04 -4.03
N SER A 73 7.66 3.95 -4.83
CA SER A 73 6.91 5.13 -5.30
C SER A 73 5.42 4.97 -5.05
N VAL A 74 4.72 6.08 -4.87
CA VAL A 74 3.27 6.13 -4.66
C VAL A 74 2.64 6.80 -5.89
N LEU A 75 1.63 6.15 -6.47
CA LEU A 75 0.87 6.66 -7.62
C LEU A 75 -0.58 6.96 -7.18
N PRO A 76 -0.91 8.22 -6.90
CA PRO A 76 -2.28 8.62 -6.60
C PRO A 76 -3.13 8.66 -7.86
N GLU A 77 -4.28 7.99 -7.82
CA GLU A 77 -5.27 8.00 -8.90
C GLU A 77 -6.58 8.62 -8.40
N ASP A 78 -7.14 9.55 -9.17
CA ASP A 78 -8.50 10.06 -8.94
C ASP A 78 -9.54 9.05 -9.44
N LEU A 79 -9.51 7.87 -8.83
CA LEU A 79 -10.38 6.73 -9.05
C LEU A 79 -10.80 6.18 -7.70
N SER A 80 -11.98 5.57 -7.62
CA SER A 80 -12.37 4.79 -6.45
C SER A 80 -11.52 3.52 -6.32
N HIS A 81 -11.57 2.87 -5.16
CA HIS A 81 -10.89 1.60 -4.94
C HIS A 81 -11.29 0.52 -5.96
N ALA A 82 -12.56 0.47 -6.34
CA ALA A 82 -13.06 -0.49 -7.32
C ALA A 82 -12.61 -0.16 -8.75
N GLU A 83 -12.63 1.13 -9.12
CA GLU A 83 -12.19 1.59 -10.45
C GLU A 83 -10.70 1.34 -10.68
N ILE A 84 -9.84 1.56 -9.66
CA ILE A 84 -8.40 1.23 -9.73
C ILE A 84 -8.17 -0.21 -10.19
N ASN A 85 -8.95 -1.16 -9.65
CA ASN A 85 -8.83 -2.57 -9.99
C ASN A 85 -9.47 -2.89 -11.35
N LYS A 86 -10.63 -2.30 -11.64
CA LYS A 86 -11.40 -2.57 -12.86
C LYS A 86 -10.76 -1.99 -14.12
N ASP A 87 -10.10 -0.83 -14.00
CA ASP A 87 -9.66 -0.05 -15.14
C ASP A 87 -8.18 -0.25 -15.49
N LEU A 88 -7.39 -0.87 -14.61
CA LEU A 88 -6.02 -1.26 -14.93
C LEU A 88 -6.00 -2.22 -16.13
N GLY A 89 -5.19 -1.90 -17.14
CA GLY A 89 -5.13 -2.63 -18.40
C GLY A 89 -5.91 -1.96 -19.54
N LYS A 90 -6.80 -1.01 -19.25
CA LYS A 90 -7.38 -0.14 -20.29
C LYS A 90 -6.39 0.90 -20.77
N THR A 91 -6.60 1.45 -21.97
CA THR A 91 -5.81 2.56 -22.48
C THR A 91 -6.01 3.82 -21.63
N SER A 92 -5.05 4.11 -20.75
CA SER A 92 -5.08 5.26 -19.83
C SER A 92 -3.66 5.68 -19.42
N ALA A 93 -3.52 6.87 -18.83
CA ALA A 93 -2.24 7.29 -18.25
C ALA A 93 -1.85 6.41 -17.05
N TYR A 94 -2.83 6.02 -16.24
CA TYR A 94 -2.67 5.08 -15.12
C TYR A 94 -2.05 3.75 -15.56
N THR A 95 -2.62 3.09 -16.57
CA THR A 95 -2.07 1.81 -17.08
C THR A 95 -0.65 1.96 -17.62
N ARG A 96 -0.37 3.06 -18.34
CA ARG A 96 1.00 3.33 -18.85
C ARG A 96 2.01 3.54 -17.72
N ALA A 97 1.61 4.18 -16.63
CA ALA A 97 2.47 4.37 -15.46
C ALA A 97 2.82 3.04 -14.78
N VAL A 98 1.83 2.15 -14.62
CA VAL A 98 2.04 0.80 -14.06
C VAL A 98 2.89 -0.07 -14.99
N ASP A 99 2.59 -0.10 -16.29
CA ASP A 99 3.39 -0.82 -17.30
C ASP A 99 4.84 -0.34 -17.31
N GLY A 100 5.06 0.98 -17.25
CA GLY A 100 6.40 1.55 -17.17
C GLY A 100 7.18 1.11 -15.92
N PHE A 101 6.50 0.93 -14.78
CA PHE A 101 7.14 0.35 -13.59
C PHE A 101 7.50 -1.12 -13.78
N VAL A 102 6.57 -1.92 -14.32
CA VAL A 102 6.80 -3.36 -14.56
C VAL A 102 7.98 -3.58 -15.49
N ARG A 103 8.08 -2.82 -16.61
CA ARG A 103 9.20 -2.93 -17.54
C ARG A 103 10.55 -2.67 -16.87
N ARG A 104 10.67 -1.60 -16.08
CA ARG A 104 11.90 -1.28 -15.33
C ARG A 104 12.25 -2.32 -14.28
N ALA A 105 11.28 -3.07 -13.77
CA ALA A 105 11.51 -4.14 -12.80
C ALA A 105 11.95 -5.47 -13.46
N MET A 106 11.85 -5.57 -14.79
CA MET A 106 12.26 -6.75 -15.57
C MET A 106 13.62 -6.59 -16.25
N GLU A 107 14.20 -5.39 -16.21
CA GLU A 107 15.56 -5.07 -16.67
C GLU A 107 16.60 -5.41 -15.58
#